data_AF-A0A356E1V5-F1
#
_entry.id   AF-A0A356E1V5-F1
#
_cell.length_a   1.000
_cell.length_b   1.000
_cell.length_c   1.000
_cell.angle_alpha   90.00
_cell.angle_beta   90.00
_cell.angle_gamma   90.00
#
_symmetry.space_group_name_H-M   'P 1'
#
loop_
_entity.id
_entity.type
_entity.pdbx_description
1 polymer ?
#
loop_
_entity_poly.entity_id
_entity_poly.type
_entity_poly.pdbx_seq_one_letter_code
_entity_poly.pdbx_strand_id
1 'polypeptide(L)'
;AEYLVLYEDDEKTTYIGGYDNAMLLEEKQTFAKHLLLPQAIQEKLVEGVYVVEPLFMDNQPLGYLVIRTTLFSGSVMEELRTALSSAIKGTFLLDAANKAREEAERAQRARTEFFANISEGLRNPLESILLLVQDKDEALRDQVEEQLRTASHLLDLTLSYTGAFELERTIFNPSDLLFSLKISHSFTYEGEPDLPVLQGDRAKLLQAFEIVLQYIQKQGGRVTIKTELQNPGLQFSFISSQVAWKASMGNQDPSLSLAQRIIVMSGGLVSMKDNQIIFRLGWPSLEGESLARPSSTLTYIGGEQESEVPPLFSAFDHVRLLSSSSLNKQNLAQLEGSLLGWDGRRSSAELQLALYLLAHHPLLSKAPMVCYHAPPGYESLASSLVSSKSGNQEDGVLVLMGSLGHSLAGELGMMDNVVLCARQEIEEVYANNKVRLLISDIFDPALYERLRRISPSPIVILREHWTHEEAEQLSLIPRLIIAHRFVMESSEFLARIVTLLTHQEVLPPLTGALVKRAIVYLGEHATAPISRWQLAEAVNVSEDYLTRIFRKEIGLSPWDYLNRRRIHLATNLLKQSTLTINEVASQTGFQDQAYFCRVFRKIKGMAPTKVRSSTP
;
A
#
# COMPACT_ATOMS: atom_id res chain seq x y z
N ALA A 1 -32.81 22.19 -42.69
CA ALA A 1 -32.57 20.81 -43.12
C ALA A 1 -31.09 20.56 -43.39
N GLU A 2 -30.51 19.68 -42.57
CA GLU A 2 -29.16 19.14 -42.68
C GLU A 2 -29.25 17.61 -42.70
N TYR A 3 -28.51 16.94 -43.59
CA TYR A 3 -28.58 15.48 -43.76
C TYR A 3 -27.18 14.89 -43.81
N LEU A 4 -26.87 13.96 -42.89
CA LEU A 4 -25.58 13.29 -42.79
C LEU A 4 -25.64 11.90 -43.44
N VAL A 5 -24.69 11.66 -44.32
CA VAL A 5 -24.60 10.43 -45.12
C VAL A 5 -23.17 9.90 -45.07
N LEU A 6 -22.99 8.62 -44.76
CA LEU A 6 -21.68 7.95 -44.79
C LEU A 6 -21.63 6.86 -45.86
N TYR A 7 -20.47 6.72 -46.48
CA TYR A 7 -20.20 5.61 -47.38
C TYR A 7 -20.07 4.32 -46.57
N GLU A 8 -20.69 3.26 -47.07
CA GLU A 8 -20.62 1.94 -46.45
C GLU A 8 -19.63 1.07 -47.23
N ASP A 9 -19.85 0.92 -48.54
CA ASP A 9 -18.98 0.18 -49.47
C ASP A 9 -18.93 0.86 -50.85
N ASP A 10 -18.37 0.18 -51.87
CA ASP A 10 -18.23 0.73 -53.22
C ASP A 10 -19.56 0.99 -53.94
N GLU A 11 -20.63 0.24 -53.62
CA GLU A 11 -21.94 0.35 -54.29
C GLU A 11 -23.04 1.01 -53.43
N LYS A 12 -22.84 1.09 -52.10
CA LYS A 12 -23.88 1.47 -51.14
C LYS A 12 -23.44 2.59 -50.21
N THR A 13 -24.40 3.42 -49.87
CA THR A 13 -24.24 4.56 -48.98
C THR A 13 -25.39 4.56 -47.99
N THR A 14 -25.14 4.98 -46.75
CA THR A 14 -26.14 4.97 -45.68
C THR A 14 -26.38 6.38 -45.15
N TYR A 15 -27.64 6.80 -45.19
CA TYR A 15 -28.11 7.97 -44.48
C TYR A 15 -28.19 7.63 -42.99
N ILE A 16 -27.54 8.44 -42.15
CA ILE A 16 -27.40 8.16 -40.71
C ILE A 16 -28.35 8.99 -39.87
N GLY A 17 -28.75 10.15 -40.38
CA GLY A 17 -29.65 11.06 -39.69
C GLY A 17 -29.47 12.50 -40.15
N GLY A 18 -30.23 13.41 -39.56
CA GLY A 18 -30.23 14.81 -39.95
C GLY A 18 -30.95 15.71 -38.97
N TYR A 19 -31.08 16.99 -39.34
CA TYR A 19 -31.72 18.00 -38.51
C TYR A 19 -32.61 18.90 -39.36
N ASP A 20 -33.89 19.03 -39.02
CA ASP A 20 -34.79 19.96 -39.70
C ASP A 20 -35.74 20.67 -38.73
N ASN A 21 -35.85 22.00 -38.84
CA ASN A 21 -36.69 22.87 -38.01
C ASN A 21 -36.69 22.51 -36.49
N ALA A 22 -35.51 22.29 -35.93
CA ALA A 22 -35.29 21.93 -34.52
C ALA A 22 -35.74 20.51 -34.10
N MET A 23 -36.05 19.62 -35.06
CA MET A 23 -36.23 18.19 -34.81
C MET A 23 -35.07 17.38 -35.38
N LEU A 24 -34.64 16.38 -34.61
CA LEU A 24 -33.66 15.39 -35.03
C LEU A 24 -34.34 14.31 -35.90
N LEU A 25 -33.72 13.97 -37.02
CA LEU A 25 -34.14 12.89 -37.91
C LEU A 25 -33.22 11.69 -37.64
N GLU A 26 -33.74 10.61 -37.05
CA GLU A 26 -32.95 9.45 -36.59
C GLU A 26 -33.08 8.20 -37.49
N GLU A 27 -33.65 8.35 -38.68
CA GLU A 27 -33.92 7.20 -39.54
C GLU A 27 -32.66 6.78 -40.32
N LYS A 28 -32.16 5.56 -40.09
CA LYS A 28 -31.06 5.00 -40.89
C LYS A 28 -31.59 4.30 -42.13
N GLN A 29 -31.10 4.69 -43.30
CA GLN A 29 -31.51 4.07 -44.55
C GLN A 29 -30.34 3.92 -45.50
N THR A 30 -30.12 2.69 -45.97
CA THR A 30 -29.12 2.38 -47.01
C THR A 30 -29.73 2.55 -48.39
N PHE A 31 -28.99 3.17 -49.31
CA PHE A 31 -29.43 3.44 -50.66
C PHE A 31 -28.25 3.38 -51.66
N ALA A 32 -28.57 3.42 -52.95
CA ALA A 32 -27.56 3.29 -54.00
C ALA A 32 -26.70 4.55 -54.11
N LYS A 33 -25.38 4.37 -54.21
CA LYS A 33 -24.37 5.46 -54.18
C LYS A 33 -24.49 6.50 -55.29
N HIS A 34 -25.21 6.20 -56.38
CA HIS A 34 -25.47 7.16 -57.47
C HIS A 34 -26.52 8.22 -57.11
N LEU A 35 -27.28 8.02 -56.03
CA LEU A 35 -28.18 9.02 -55.47
C LEU A 35 -27.46 9.82 -54.38
N LEU A 36 -27.84 11.09 -54.20
CA LEU A 36 -27.29 11.95 -53.14
C LEU A 36 -28.01 11.77 -51.79
N LEU A 37 -29.28 11.39 -51.82
CA LEU A 37 -30.12 11.15 -50.63
C LEU A 37 -31.13 10.05 -50.98
N PRO A 38 -31.71 9.35 -50.00
CA PRO A 38 -32.81 8.43 -50.26
C PRO A 38 -33.96 9.13 -51.01
N GLN A 39 -34.59 8.42 -51.95
CA GLN A 39 -35.66 8.98 -52.79
C GLN A 39 -36.81 9.60 -51.97
N ALA A 40 -37.16 8.97 -50.84
CA ALA A 40 -38.19 9.47 -49.92
C ALA A 40 -37.87 10.83 -49.27
N ILE A 41 -36.58 11.17 -49.13
CA ILE A 41 -36.12 12.47 -48.64
C ILE A 41 -36.05 13.47 -49.80
N GLN A 42 -35.56 13.03 -50.96
CA GLN A 42 -35.47 13.88 -52.16
C GLN A 42 -36.82 14.47 -52.57
N GLU A 43 -37.90 13.67 -52.52
CA GLU A 43 -39.26 14.11 -52.84
C GLU A 43 -39.81 15.16 -51.86
N LYS A 44 -39.22 15.27 -50.66
CA LYS A 44 -39.63 16.23 -49.61
C LYS A 44 -38.75 17.49 -49.60
N LEU A 45 -37.72 17.57 -50.43
CA LEU A 45 -36.85 18.74 -50.49
C LEU A 45 -37.62 19.94 -51.04
N VAL A 46 -37.59 21.04 -50.27
CA VAL A 46 -38.17 22.32 -50.70
C VAL A 46 -37.19 23.05 -51.62
N GLU A 47 -37.68 23.83 -52.58
CA GLU A 47 -36.85 24.66 -53.46
C GLU A 47 -35.88 25.56 -52.67
N GLY A 48 -34.63 25.62 -53.12
CA GLY A 48 -33.59 26.43 -52.48
C GLY A 48 -32.18 25.96 -52.83
N VAL A 49 -31.19 26.55 -52.17
CA VAL A 49 -29.78 26.20 -52.35
C VAL A 49 -29.37 25.17 -51.31
N TYR A 50 -28.79 24.08 -51.78
CA TYR A 50 -28.21 23.02 -50.95
C TYR A 50 -26.72 22.93 -51.24
N VAL A 51 -25.92 22.84 -50.18
CA VAL A 51 -24.47 22.64 -50.25
C VAL A 51 -24.18 21.22 -49.79
N VAL A 52 -23.29 20.55 -50.53
CA VAL A 52 -22.83 19.20 -50.21
C VAL A 52 -21.38 19.31 -49.77
N GLU A 53 -21.13 19.12 -48.49
CA GLU A 53 -19.81 19.16 -47.89
C GLU A 53 -19.26 17.74 -47.75
N PRO A 54 -18.19 17.36 -48.49
CA PRO A 54 -17.59 16.05 -48.38
C PRO A 54 -16.80 15.90 -47.06
N LEU A 55 -16.99 14.77 -46.40
CA LEU A 55 -16.30 14.42 -45.15
C LEU A 55 -15.17 13.44 -45.44
N PHE A 56 -14.02 13.66 -44.81
CA PHE A 56 -12.81 12.89 -45.08
C PHE A 56 -12.11 12.44 -43.81
N MET A 57 -11.46 11.29 -43.88
CA MET A 57 -10.48 10.84 -42.92
C MET A 57 -9.14 10.68 -43.64
N ASP A 58 -8.19 11.55 -43.32
CA ASP A 58 -6.92 11.64 -44.02
C ASP A 58 -7.15 11.86 -45.53
N ASN A 59 -6.89 10.86 -46.37
CA ASN A 59 -7.13 10.92 -47.83
C ASN A 59 -8.30 10.04 -48.29
N GLN A 60 -9.09 9.46 -47.39
CA GLN A 60 -10.23 8.61 -47.72
C GLN A 60 -11.57 9.33 -47.49
N PRO A 61 -12.51 9.28 -48.44
CA PRO A 61 -13.83 9.87 -48.27
C PRO A 61 -14.65 9.03 -47.28
N LEU A 62 -15.14 9.66 -46.21
CA LEU A 62 -16.03 9.03 -45.23
C LEU A 62 -17.51 9.11 -45.66
N GLY A 63 -17.87 10.20 -46.35
CA GLY A 63 -19.26 10.51 -46.63
C GLY A 63 -19.42 11.96 -47.03
N TYR A 64 -20.61 12.51 -46.81
CA TYR A 64 -20.92 13.92 -47.05
C TYR A 64 -22.08 14.39 -46.18
N LEU A 65 -22.14 15.70 -46.02
CA LEU A 65 -23.21 16.41 -45.34
C LEU A 65 -23.94 17.31 -46.34
N VAL A 66 -25.26 17.21 -46.40
CA VAL A 66 -26.10 18.06 -47.26
C VAL A 66 -26.78 19.11 -46.39
N ILE A 67 -26.48 20.39 -46.61
CA ILE A 67 -27.02 21.52 -45.84
C ILE A 67 -27.82 22.44 -46.76
N ARG A 68 -29.06 22.76 -46.38
CA ARG A 68 -29.81 23.85 -47.01
C ARG A 68 -29.41 25.18 -46.36
N THR A 69 -28.94 26.14 -47.15
CA THR A 69 -28.60 27.47 -46.63
C THR A 69 -29.03 28.58 -47.58
N THR A 70 -29.38 29.75 -47.00
CA THR A 70 -29.64 31.00 -47.73
C THR A 70 -28.46 31.98 -47.67
N LEU A 71 -27.51 31.73 -46.75
CA LEU A 71 -26.31 32.54 -46.51
C LEU A 71 -25.10 31.62 -46.49
N PHE A 72 -24.26 31.72 -47.51
CA PHE A 72 -23.07 30.88 -47.66
C PHE A 72 -21.83 31.61 -47.12
N SER A 73 -21.14 31.01 -46.15
CA SER A 73 -19.82 31.44 -45.69
C SER A 73 -18.85 30.27 -45.76
N GLY A 74 -17.87 30.36 -46.65
CA GLY A 74 -16.90 29.28 -46.88
C GLY A 74 -16.09 28.92 -45.64
N SER A 75 -15.78 29.89 -44.76
CA SER A 75 -15.04 29.63 -43.53
C SER A 75 -15.85 28.79 -42.53
N VAL A 76 -17.16 29.03 -42.44
CA VAL A 76 -18.05 28.28 -41.55
C VAL A 76 -18.23 26.85 -42.04
N MET A 77 -18.39 26.65 -43.35
CA MET A 77 -18.52 25.32 -43.93
C MET A 77 -17.25 24.50 -43.73
N GLU A 78 -16.08 25.13 -43.89
CA GLU A 78 -14.80 24.47 -43.69
C GLU A 78 -14.55 24.07 -42.24
N GLU A 79 -14.89 24.94 -41.28
CA GLU A 79 -14.84 24.61 -39.85
C GLU A 79 -15.78 23.44 -39.51
N LEU A 80 -17.00 23.46 -40.03
CA LEU A 80 -18.01 22.43 -39.79
C LEU A 80 -17.59 21.08 -40.40
N ARG A 81 -17.08 21.09 -41.64
CA ARG A 81 -16.51 19.93 -42.32
C ARG A 81 -15.36 19.32 -41.50
N THR A 82 -14.47 20.16 -40.99
CA THR A 82 -13.31 19.73 -40.18
C THR A 82 -13.74 19.13 -38.84
N ALA A 83 -14.65 19.80 -38.14
CA ALA A 83 -15.16 19.33 -36.84
C ALA A 83 -15.87 17.98 -36.96
N LEU A 84 -16.77 17.82 -37.93
CA LEU A 84 -17.49 16.56 -38.15
C LEU A 84 -16.58 15.44 -38.62
N SER A 85 -15.67 15.71 -39.56
CA SER A 85 -14.68 14.74 -40.03
C SER A 85 -13.83 14.20 -38.86
N SER A 86 -13.39 15.09 -37.97
CA SER A 86 -12.61 14.71 -36.78
C SER A 86 -13.43 13.90 -35.76
N ALA A 87 -14.67 14.31 -35.48
CA ALA A 87 -15.54 13.61 -34.54
C ALA A 87 -15.85 12.17 -35.02
N ILE A 88 -16.17 12.01 -36.31
CA ILE A 88 -16.47 10.70 -36.89
C ILE A 88 -15.21 9.83 -36.91
N LYS A 89 -14.05 10.37 -37.30
CA LYS A 89 -12.74 9.68 -37.22
C LYS A 89 -12.48 9.09 -35.83
N GLY A 90 -12.74 9.86 -34.77
CA GLY A 90 -12.56 9.40 -33.39
C GLY A 90 -13.39 8.16 -33.05
N THR A 91 -14.64 8.11 -33.49
CA THR A 91 -15.55 6.99 -33.21
C THR A 91 -15.16 5.70 -33.95
N PHE A 92 -14.78 5.78 -35.22
CA PHE A 92 -14.36 4.62 -36.00
C PHE A 92 -13.05 4.00 -35.48
N LEU A 93 -12.07 4.83 -35.12
CA LEU A 93 -10.80 4.36 -34.56
C LEU A 93 -11.00 3.67 -33.21
N LEU A 94 -11.91 4.18 -32.37
CA LEU A 94 -12.23 3.57 -31.08
C LEU A 94 -12.90 2.20 -31.23
N ASP A 95 -13.86 2.04 -32.16
CA ASP A 95 -14.52 0.75 -32.42
C ASP A 95 -13.53 -0.30 -32.98
N ALA A 96 -12.69 0.10 -33.93
CA ALA A 96 -11.64 -0.76 -34.48
C ALA A 96 -10.64 -1.21 -33.40
N ALA A 97 -10.21 -0.29 -32.53
CA ALA A 97 -9.31 -0.61 -31.43
C ALA A 97 -9.95 -1.56 -30.41
N ASN A 98 -11.23 -1.36 -30.08
CA ASN A 98 -11.96 -2.24 -29.17
C ASN A 98 -12.12 -3.66 -29.72
N LYS A 99 -12.48 -3.81 -31.01
CA LYS A 99 -12.58 -5.13 -31.67
C LYS A 99 -11.25 -5.86 -31.70
N ALA A 100 -10.18 -5.18 -32.11
CA ALA A 100 -8.84 -5.76 -32.12
C ALA A 100 -8.39 -6.20 -30.72
N ARG A 101 -8.72 -5.43 -29.68
CA ARG A 101 -8.44 -5.79 -28.29
C ARG A 101 -9.19 -7.04 -27.84
N GLU A 102 -10.48 -7.14 -28.15
CA GLU A 102 -11.28 -8.32 -27.79
C GLU A 102 -10.79 -9.62 -28.45
N GLU A 103 -10.42 -9.56 -29.73
CA GLU A 103 -9.85 -10.71 -30.44
C GLU A 103 -8.52 -11.16 -29.84
N ALA A 104 -7.64 -10.20 -29.51
CA ALA A 104 -6.36 -10.48 -28.86
C ALA A 104 -6.55 -11.10 -27.47
N GLU A 105 -7.49 -10.59 -26.66
CA GLU A 105 -7.79 -11.14 -25.33
C GLU A 105 -8.34 -12.58 -25.41
N ARG A 106 -9.26 -12.87 -26.34
CA ARG A 106 -9.80 -14.22 -26.52
C ARG A 106 -8.72 -15.22 -26.96
N ALA A 107 -7.89 -14.83 -27.93
CA ALA A 107 -6.77 -15.67 -28.39
C ALA A 107 -5.78 -15.96 -27.26
N GLN A 108 -5.49 -14.97 -26.41
CA GLN A 108 -4.60 -15.13 -25.26
C GLN A 108 -5.20 -16.07 -24.21
N ARG A 109 -6.49 -15.93 -23.86
CA ARG A 109 -7.17 -16.84 -22.90
C ARG A 109 -7.17 -18.29 -23.38
N ALA A 110 -7.54 -18.53 -24.64
CA ALA A 110 -7.55 -19.87 -25.21
C ALA A 110 -6.15 -20.51 -25.20
N ARG A 111 -5.11 -19.71 -25.50
CA ARG A 111 -3.71 -20.15 -25.41
C ARG A 111 -3.32 -20.50 -23.97
N THR A 112 -3.70 -19.68 -23.00
CA THR A 112 -3.45 -19.93 -21.57
C THR A 112 -4.09 -21.23 -21.08
N GLU A 113 -5.39 -21.43 -21.36
CA GLU A 113 -6.11 -22.64 -20.96
C GLU A 113 -5.54 -23.91 -21.61
N PHE A 114 -5.16 -23.83 -22.90
CA PHE A 114 -4.54 -24.95 -23.62
C PHE A 114 -3.24 -25.40 -22.95
N PHE A 115 -2.36 -24.45 -22.60
CA PHE A 115 -1.09 -24.79 -21.98
C PHE A 115 -1.24 -25.25 -20.53
N ALA A 116 -2.16 -24.68 -19.75
CA ALA A 116 -2.44 -25.15 -18.38
C ALA A 116 -2.93 -26.61 -18.38
N ASN A 117 -3.87 -26.96 -19.26
CA ASN A 117 -4.42 -28.31 -19.35
C ASN A 117 -3.40 -29.35 -19.84
N ILE A 118 -2.56 -29.01 -20.82
CA ILE A 118 -1.45 -29.89 -21.24
C ILE A 118 -0.44 -30.08 -20.11
N SER A 119 -0.23 -29.03 -19.32
CA SER A 119 0.75 -29.05 -18.24
C SER A 119 0.38 -30.05 -17.15
N GLU A 120 -0.87 -29.99 -16.70
CA GLU A 120 -1.40 -30.91 -15.68
C GLU A 120 -1.53 -32.34 -16.24
N GLY A 121 -1.90 -32.49 -17.52
CA GLY A 121 -2.07 -33.77 -18.18
C GLY A 121 -0.77 -34.53 -18.50
N LEU A 122 0.36 -33.85 -18.69
CA LEU A 122 1.66 -34.48 -18.99
C LEU A 122 2.46 -34.89 -17.76
N ARG A 123 2.22 -34.24 -16.62
CA ARG A 123 2.97 -34.50 -15.38
C ARG A 123 2.72 -35.91 -14.83
N ASN A 124 1.45 -36.32 -14.76
CA ASN A 124 1.07 -37.61 -14.17
C ASN A 124 1.55 -38.84 -14.96
N PRO A 125 1.47 -38.88 -16.31
CA PRO A 125 2.04 -39.97 -17.12
C PRO A 125 3.56 -40.09 -16.96
N LEU A 126 4.24 -38.95 -16.85
CA LEU A 126 5.69 -38.85 -16.72
C LEU A 126 6.19 -39.32 -15.35
N GLU A 127 5.51 -38.93 -14.26
CA GLU A 127 5.74 -39.48 -12.92
C GLU A 127 5.44 -41.00 -12.85
N SER A 128 4.42 -41.46 -13.59
CA SER A 128 4.10 -42.89 -13.71
C SER A 128 5.19 -43.69 -14.42
N ILE A 129 5.83 -43.12 -15.46
CA ILE A 129 6.99 -43.73 -16.12
C ILE A 129 8.17 -43.84 -15.16
N LEU A 130 8.41 -42.84 -14.32
CA LEU A 130 9.47 -42.88 -13.31
C LEU A 130 9.27 -44.00 -12.28
N LEU A 131 8.03 -44.20 -11.82
CA LEU A 131 7.66 -45.29 -10.92
C LEU A 131 7.90 -46.67 -11.55
N LEU A 132 7.69 -46.80 -12.87
CA LEU A 132 7.92 -48.03 -13.63
C LEU A 132 9.41 -48.33 -13.90
N VAL A 133 10.28 -47.31 -13.84
CA VAL A 133 11.73 -47.43 -14.11
C VAL A 133 12.54 -47.83 -12.86
N GLN A 134 11.90 -48.00 -11.70
CA GLN A 134 12.56 -48.21 -10.40
C GLN A 134 13.45 -49.45 -10.26
N ASP A 135 13.49 -50.40 -11.21
CA ASP A 135 14.07 -51.73 -10.90
C ASP A 135 15.39 -52.11 -11.61
N LYS A 136 15.88 -51.49 -12.71
CA LYS A 136 17.01 -52.13 -13.46
C LYS A 136 18.15 -51.30 -14.08
N ASP A 137 18.18 -49.96 -14.10
CA ASP A 137 19.35 -49.23 -14.64
C ASP A 137 19.50 -47.80 -14.10
N GLU A 138 20.60 -47.53 -13.39
CA GLU A 138 20.87 -46.26 -12.70
C GLU A 138 21.12 -45.11 -13.70
N ALA A 139 21.80 -45.40 -14.82
CA ALA A 139 22.05 -44.40 -15.87
C ALA A 139 20.77 -44.00 -16.62
N LEU A 140 19.84 -44.94 -16.78
CA LEU A 140 18.57 -44.72 -17.45
C LEU A 140 17.60 -43.95 -16.54
N ARG A 141 17.67 -44.18 -15.23
CA ARG A 141 16.97 -43.39 -14.21
C ARG A 141 17.42 -41.93 -14.21
N ASP A 142 18.72 -41.66 -14.18
CA ASP A 142 19.26 -40.30 -14.23
C ASP A 142 18.83 -39.56 -15.50
N GLN A 143 18.84 -40.25 -16.65
CA GLN A 143 18.40 -39.69 -17.92
C GLN A 143 16.90 -39.37 -17.93
N VAL A 144 16.05 -40.26 -17.37
CA VAL A 144 14.61 -40.01 -17.23
C VAL A 144 14.35 -38.84 -16.28
N GLU A 145 15.06 -38.77 -15.16
CA GLU A 145 14.93 -37.68 -14.18
C GLU A 145 15.36 -36.31 -14.78
N GLU A 146 16.42 -36.27 -15.59
CA GLU A 146 16.82 -35.06 -16.32
C GLU A 146 15.75 -34.62 -17.34
N GLN A 147 15.13 -35.56 -18.06
CA GLN A 147 14.05 -35.26 -19.01
C GLN A 147 12.79 -34.77 -18.29
N LEU A 148 12.43 -35.38 -17.16
CA LEU A 148 11.31 -34.94 -16.31
C LEU A 148 11.52 -33.52 -15.79
N ARG A 149 12.71 -33.24 -15.27
CA ARG A 149 13.07 -31.90 -14.79
C ARG A 149 12.96 -30.87 -15.92
N THR A 150 13.49 -31.20 -17.11
CA THR A 150 13.40 -30.32 -18.28
C THR A 150 11.95 -30.09 -18.72
N ALA A 151 11.12 -31.14 -18.73
CA ALA A 151 9.69 -31.04 -19.03
C ALA A 151 8.95 -30.16 -18.01
N SER A 152 9.23 -30.34 -16.70
CA SER A 152 8.69 -29.50 -15.63
C SER A 152 9.13 -28.04 -15.77
N HIS A 153 10.39 -27.79 -16.14
CA HIS A 153 10.87 -26.42 -16.37
C HIS A 153 10.20 -25.76 -17.57
N LEU A 154 10.00 -26.50 -18.67
CA LEU A 154 9.25 -26.02 -19.83
C LEU A 154 7.79 -25.71 -19.46
N LEU A 155 7.20 -26.52 -18.59
CA LEU A 155 5.89 -26.33 -18.01
C LEU A 155 5.78 -24.99 -17.30
N ASP A 156 6.64 -24.81 -16.29
CA ASP A 156 6.71 -23.64 -15.45
C ASP A 156 7.01 -22.39 -16.29
N LEU A 157 7.90 -22.51 -17.28
CA LEU A 157 8.20 -21.43 -18.22
C LEU A 157 6.97 -21.05 -19.03
N THR A 158 6.21 -22.04 -19.51
CA THR A 158 4.98 -21.79 -20.28
C THR A 158 3.92 -21.12 -19.40
N LEU A 159 3.71 -21.61 -18.18
CA LEU A 159 2.79 -21.00 -17.20
C LEU A 159 3.18 -19.55 -16.91
N SER A 160 4.48 -19.25 -16.82
CA SER A 160 5.00 -17.90 -16.56
C SER A 160 4.72 -16.89 -17.68
N TYR A 161 4.49 -17.34 -18.92
CA TYR A 161 4.05 -16.47 -20.02
C TYR A 161 2.54 -16.23 -20.00
N THR A 162 1.79 -17.13 -19.40
CA THR A 162 0.31 -17.09 -19.36
C THR A 162 -0.25 -16.35 -18.15
N GLY A 163 0.59 -16.01 -17.16
CA GLY A 163 0.17 -15.35 -15.92
C GLY A 163 -0.39 -16.30 -14.86
N ALA A 164 -0.54 -17.59 -15.17
CA ALA A 164 -0.97 -18.64 -14.23
C ALA A 164 0.17 -19.13 -13.30
N PHE A 165 1.37 -18.58 -13.44
CA PHE A 165 2.49 -18.86 -12.55
C PHE A 165 2.42 -17.93 -11.34
N GLU A 166 1.75 -18.36 -10.29
CA GLU A 166 1.60 -17.61 -9.04
C GLU A 166 2.87 -17.75 -8.18
N LEU A 167 3.23 -16.67 -7.49
CA LEU A 167 4.37 -16.61 -6.57
C LEU A 167 3.85 -16.33 -5.17
N GLU A 168 4.19 -17.18 -4.20
CA GLU A 168 3.87 -16.93 -2.79
C GLU A 168 4.84 -15.89 -2.22
N ARG A 169 4.36 -14.67 -1.98
CA ARG A 169 5.21 -13.57 -1.53
C ARG A 169 5.31 -13.55 -0.02
N THR A 170 6.34 -14.20 0.51
CA THR A 170 6.60 -14.23 1.95
C THR A 170 7.97 -13.64 2.29
N ILE A 171 8.11 -13.14 3.51
CA ILE A 171 9.40 -12.77 4.08
C ILE A 171 10.21 -14.04 4.34
N PHE A 172 11.46 -14.08 3.90
CA PHE A 172 12.35 -15.21 4.13
C PHE A 172 13.79 -14.74 4.39
N ASN A 173 14.58 -15.59 5.05
CA ASN A 173 16.00 -15.36 5.25
C ASN A 173 16.79 -15.97 4.07
N PRO A 174 17.57 -15.18 3.30
CA PRO A 174 18.39 -15.71 2.21
C PRO A 174 19.44 -16.72 2.65
N SER A 175 19.92 -16.63 3.90
CA SER A 175 20.88 -17.60 4.44
C SER A 175 20.28 -19.01 4.50
N ASP A 176 18.97 -19.15 4.76
CA ASP A 176 18.27 -20.45 4.76
C ASP A 176 18.14 -21.01 3.34
N LEU A 177 17.97 -20.14 2.34
CA LEU A 177 17.96 -20.52 0.93
C LEU A 177 19.34 -21.05 0.50
N LEU A 178 20.42 -20.34 0.84
CA LEU A 178 21.79 -20.77 0.57
C LEU A 178 22.15 -22.07 1.30
N PHE A 179 21.69 -22.23 2.54
CA PHE A 179 21.85 -23.47 3.29
C PHE A 179 21.14 -24.64 2.58
N SER A 180 19.91 -24.43 2.11
CA SER A 180 19.14 -25.44 1.37
C SER A 180 19.85 -25.84 0.07
N LEU A 181 20.38 -24.88 -0.68
CA LEU A 181 21.20 -25.14 -1.88
C LEU A 181 22.44 -25.97 -1.57
N LYS A 182 23.10 -25.70 -0.44
CA LYS A 182 24.36 -26.37 -0.08
C LYS A 182 24.17 -27.83 0.32
N ILE A 183 22.97 -28.22 0.74
CA ILE A 183 22.59 -29.62 0.99
C ILE A 183 22.54 -30.40 -0.33
N SER A 184 21.95 -29.81 -1.36
CA SER A 184 21.68 -30.47 -2.64
C SER A 184 22.82 -30.36 -3.64
N HIS A 185 23.67 -29.32 -3.56
CA HIS A 185 24.71 -29.06 -4.55
C HIS A 185 26.01 -28.51 -3.95
N SER A 186 27.15 -28.83 -4.59
CA SER A 186 28.47 -28.35 -4.16
C SER A 186 28.84 -26.99 -4.76
N PHE A 187 29.06 -25.99 -3.91
CA PHE A 187 29.62 -24.68 -4.30
C PHE A 187 30.40 -24.02 -3.15
N THR A 188 31.25 -23.05 -3.49
CA THR A 188 31.94 -22.20 -2.50
C THR A 188 31.11 -20.94 -2.27
N TYR A 189 30.95 -20.53 -1.01
CA TYR A 189 30.22 -19.31 -0.66
C TYR A 189 31.21 -18.22 -0.21
N GLU A 190 31.05 -17.00 -0.76
CA GLU A 190 31.82 -15.81 -0.40
C GLU A 190 30.87 -14.66 -0.02
N GLY A 191 30.78 -14.32 1.26
CA GLY A 191 29.90 -13.24 1.72
C GLY A 191 29.64 -13.29 3.21
N GLU A 192 28.85 -12.33 3.70
CA GLU A 192 28.39 -12.31 5.08
C GLU A 192 27.48 -13.51 5.37
N PRO A 193 27.62 -14.20 6.51
CA PRO A 193 26.78 -15.35 6.84
C PRO A 193 25.34 -14.93 7.23
N ASP A 194 25.20 -13.75 7.82
CA ASP A 194 23.92 -13.19 8.27
C ASP A 194 23.45 -12.15 7.26
N LEU A 195 22.44 -12.51 6.46
CA LEU A 195 21.92 -11.68 5.38
C LEU A 195 20.60 -11.02 5.79
N PRO A 196 20.32 -9.78 5.33
CA PRO A 196 19.02 -9.15 5.55
C PRO A 196 17.90 -9.96 4.88
N VAL A 197 16.70 -9.88 5.45
CA VAL A 197 15.53 -10.59 4.93
C VAL A 197 15.12 -10.02 3.56
N LEU A 198 14.60 -10.91 2.72
CA LEU A 198 14.01 -10.57 1.43
C LEU A 198 12.54 -10.99 1.42
N GLN A 199 11.80 -10.48 0.43
CA GLN A 199 10.43 -10.91 0.16
C GLN A 199 10.38 -11.60 -1.19
N GLY A 200 9.68 -12.74 -1.25
CA GLY A 200 9.50 -13.50 -2.48
C GLY A 200 9.15 -14.94 -2.20
N ASP A 201 8.96 -15.70 -3.27
CA ASP A 201 8.70 -17.13 -3.18
C ASP A 201 10.02 -17.87 -2.99
N ARG A 202 10.28 -18.30 -1.75
CA ARG A 202 11.52 -19.01 -1.41
C ARG A 202 11.72 -20.27 -2.26
N ALA A 203 10.66 -21.03 -2.53
CA ALA A 203 10.75 -22.29 -3.26
C ALA A 203 11.08 -22.05 -4.74
N LYS A 204 10.43 -21.06 -5.37
CA LYS A 204 10.72 -20.70 -6.77
C LYS A 204 12.09 -20.04 -6.91
N LEU A 205 12.49 -19.18 -5.98
CA LEU A 205 13.84 -18.60 -5.98
C LEU A 205 14.92 -19.68 -5.80
N LEU A 206 14.68 -20.68 -4.95
CA LEU A 206 15.55 -21.85 -4.82
C LEU A 206 15.69 -22.57 -6.17
N GLN A 207 14.57 -22.87 -6.84
CA GLN A 207 14.55 -23.48 -8.19
C GLN A 207 15.40 -22.68 -9.19
N ALA A 208 15.27 -21.35 -9.22
CA ALA A 208 16.05 -20.50 -10.12
C ALA A 208 17.56 -20.56 -9.83
N PHE A 209 17.95 -20.63 -8.56
CA PHE A 209 19.36 -20.72 -8.15
C PHE A 209 19.94 -22.10 -8.52
N GLU A 210 19.19 -23.19 -8.31
CA GLU A 210 19.59 -24.55 -8.68
C GLU A 210 19.83 -24.67 -10.19
N ILE A 211 18.92 -24.13 -11.00
CA ILE A 211 19.06 -24.13 -12.47
C ILE A 211 20.37 -23.47 -12.90
N VAL A 212 20.67 -22.27 -12.41
CA VAL A 212 21.90 -21.55 -12.78
C VAL A 212 23.14 -22.30 -12.31
N LEU A 213 23.09 -22.81 -11.09
CA LEU A 213 24.22 -23.54 -10.51
C LEU A 213 24.53 -24.82 -11.30
N GLN A 214 23.50 -25.61 -11.65
CA GLN A 214 23.66 -26.79 -12.50
C GLN A 214 24.14 -26.43 -13.91
N TYR A 215 23.61 -25.34 -14.48
CA TYR A 215 24.03 -24.86 -15.80
C TYR A 215 25.53 -24.54 -15.84
N ILE A 216 26.03 -23.82 -14.84
CA ILE A 216 27.46 -23.51 -14.73
C ILE A 216 28.25 -24.77 -14.41
N GLN A 217 27.77 -25.67 -13.55
CA GLN A 217 28.48 -26.92 -13.25
C GLN A 217 28.66 -27.82 -14.48
N LYS A 218 27.66 -27.88 -15.36
CA LYS A 218 27.69 -28.70 -16.58
C LYS A 218 28.68 -28.17 -17.62
N GLN A 219 28.87 -26.85 -17.71
CA GLN A 219 29.62 -26.22 -18.81
C GLN A 219 30.86 -25.41 -18.39
N GLY A 220 30.89 -24.91 -17.15
CA GLY A 220 31.89 -23.98 -16.60
C GLY A 220 32.63 -24.51 -15.36
N GLY A 221 32.30 -25.70 -14.86
CA GLY A 221 33.01 -26.32 -13.73
C GLY A 221 32.51 -25.83 -12.37
N ARG A 222 33.41 -25.74 -11.36
CA ARG A 222 33.01 -25.39 -9.99
C ARG A 222 32.49 -23.95 -9.91
N VAL A 223 31.49 -23.74 -9.04
CA VAL A 223 30.79 -22.47 -8.87
C VAL A 223 31.13 -21.84 -7.51
N THR A 224 31.38 -20.54 -7.51
CA THR A 224 31.42 -19.71 -6.30
C THR A 224 30.21 -18.79 -6.30
N ILE A 225 29.40 -18.83 -5.24
CA ILE A 225 28.31 -17.87 -5.03
C ILE A 225 28.82 -16.76 -4.12
N LYS A 226 28.82 -15.53 -4.64
CA LYS A 226 29.19 -14.33 -3.89
C LYS A 226 27.98 -13.46 -3.61
N THR A 227 27.83 -12.95 -2.39
CA THR A 227 26.75 -12.01 -2.04
C THR A 227 27.29 -10.62 -1.72
N GLU A 228 26.64 -9.58 -2.26
CA GLU A 228 26.99 -8.18 -2.02
C GLU A 228 25.74 -7.36 -1.73
N LEU A 229 25.76 -6.58 -0.63
CA LEU A 229 24.70 -5.62 -0.32
C LEU A 229 24.89 -4.37 -1.19
N GLN A 230 23.83 -3.97 -1.89
CA GLN A 230 23.82 -2.76 -2.71
C GLN A 230 22.61 -1.89 -2.35
N ASN A 231 22.68 -0.59 -2.62
CA ASN A 231 21.55 0.32 -2.43
C ASN A 231 20.21 -0.20 -3.04
N PRO A 232 20.17 -0.71 -4.29
CA PRO A 232 18.93 -1.22 -4.88
C PRO A 232 18.47 -2.59 -4.34
N GLY A 233 19.30 -3.33 -3.61
CA GLY A 233 18.96 -4.68 -3.19
C GLY A 233 20.16 -5.57 -2.86
N LEU A 234 19.89 -6.85 -2.64
CA LEU A 234 20.89 -7.89 -2.42
C LEU A 234 21.29 -8.53 -3.75
N GLN A 235 22.59 -8.55 -4.04
CA GLN A 235 23.15 -9.15 -5.25
C GLN A 235 23.74 -10.53 -4.95
N PHE A 236 23.39 -11.51 -5.77
CA PHE A 236 23.95 -12.86 -5.80
C PHE A 236 24.70 -13.06 -7.13
N SER A 237 26.01 -13.28 -7.06
CA SER A 237 26.86 -13.52 -8.22
C SER A 237 27.29 -14.98 -8.24
N PHE A 238 26.94 -15.69 -9.31
CA PHE A 238 27.33 -17.07 -9.56
C PHE A 238 28.52 -17.07 -10.50
N ILE A 239 29.71 -17.31 -9.94
CA ILE A 239 30.99 -17.16 -10.63
C ILE A 239 31.53 -18.54 -10.99
N SER A 240 31.84 -18.73 -12.27
CA SER A 240 32.49 -19.93 -12.76
C SER A 240 33.99 -19.92 -12.45
N SER A 241 34.52 -21.05 -11.96
CA SER A 241 35.96 -21.27 -11.79
C SER A 241 36.74 -21.26 -13.11
N GLN A 242 36.08 -21.50 -14.25
CA GLN A 242 36.70 -21.41 -15.57
C GLN A 242 36.59 -19.99 -16.13
N VAL A 243 37.70 -19.26 -16.14
CA VAL A 243 37.77 -17.87 -16.66
C VAL A 243 37.45 -17.78 -18.17
N ALA A 244 37.68 -18.86 -18.91
CA ALA A 244 37.36 -18.94 -20.34
C ALA A 244 35.86 -19.12 -20.61
N TRP A 245 35.09 -19.61 -19.63
CA TRP A 245 33.64 -19.74 -19.74
C TRP A 245 33.01 -18.34 -19.66
N LYS A 246 32.17 -18.00 -20.62
CA LYS A 246 31.43 -16.74 -20.64
C LYS A 246 29.95 -17.01 -20.49
N ALA A 247 29.32 -16.32 -19.55
CA ALA A 247 27.88 -16.32 -19.39
C ALA A 247 27.26 -15.80 -20.69
N SER A 248 26.52 -16.66 -21.39
CA SER A 248 25.85 -16.31 -22.63
C SER A 248 24.51 -17.02 -22.76
N MET A 249 23.59 -16.35 -23.45
CA MET A 249 22.28 -16.87 -23.84
C MET A 249 22.35 -17.74 -25.11
N GLY A 250 23.56 -18.11 -25.56
CA GLY A 250 23.82 -18.62 -26.91
C GLY A 250 23.14 -19.95 -27.24
N ASN A 251 22.72 -20.70 -26.23
CA ASN A 251 21.87 -21.87 -26.39
C ASN A 251 20.56 -21.59 -25.65
N GLN A 252 19.43 -21.73 -26.34
CA GLN A 252 18.07 -21.54 -25.83
C GLN A 252 17.72 -22.61 -24.78
N ASP A 253 18.43 -22.67 -23.64
CA ASP A 253 18.10 -23.56 -22.54
C ASP A 253 16.80 -23.06 -21.90
N PRO A 254 15.70 -23.83 -21.99
CA PRO A 254 14.42 -23.43 -21.42
C PRO A 254 14.49 -23.28 -19.90
N SER A 255 15.35 -24.06 -19.24
CA SER A 255 15.56 -23.98 -17.80
C SER A 255 16.14 -22.63 -17.41
N LEU A 256 17.19 -22.18 -18.12
CA LEU A 256 17.81 -20.88 -17.83
C LEU A 256 16.84 -19.71 -18.07
N SER A 257 15.98 -19.85 -19.09
CA SER A 257 14.91 -18.89 -19.37
C SER A 257 13.86 -18.86 -18.24
N LEU A 258 13.51 -20.02 -17.67
CA LEU A 258 12.65 -20.10 -16.48
C LEU A 258 13.29 -19.41 -15.29
N ALA A 259 14.56 -19.70 -14.98
CA ALA A 259 15.26 -19.08 -13.86
C ALA A 259 15.25 -17.55 -13.98
N GLN A 260 15.55 -17.01 -15.16
CA GLN A 260 15.46 -15.57 -15.41
C GLN A 260 14.05 -15.03 -15.15
N ARG A 261 13.04 -15.75 -15.64
CA ARG A 261 11.64 -15.33 -15.52
C ARG A 261 11.17 -15.32 -14.06
N ILE A 262 11.55 -16.31 -13.26
CA ILE A 262 11.29 -16.35 -11.82
C ILE A 262 11.88 -15.11 -11.13
N ILE A 263 13.14 -14.77 -11.41
CA ILE A 263 13.79 -13.59 -10.80
C ILE A 263 13.07 -12.30 -11.20
N VAL A 264 12.73 -12.14 -12.49
CA VAL A 264 12.03 -10.95 -12.99
C VAL A 264 10.62 -10.83 -12.40
N MET A 265 9.88 -11.94 -12.30
CA MET A 265 8.55 -11.96 -11.69
C MET A 265 8.58 -11.69 -10.18
N SER A 266 9.71 -12.00 -9.52
CA SER A 266 9.97 -11.65 -8.12
C SER A 266 10.39 -10.18 -7.94
N GLY A 267 10.36 -9.35 -9.00
CA GLY A 267 10.78 -7.94 -8.97
C GLY A 267 12.30 -7.74 -9.02
N GLY A 268 13.06 -8.79 -9.31
CA GLY A 268 14.51 -8.76 -9.42
C GLY A 268 15.04 -8.45 -10.82
N LEU A 269 16.36 -8.33 -10.92
CA LEU A 269 17.08 -8.15 -12.19
C LEU A 269 18.09 -9.28 -12.39
N VAL A 270 18.25 -9.68 -13.65
CA VAL A 270 19.26 -10.65 -14.07
C VAL A 270 20.23 -9.96 -15.00
N SER A 271 21.52 -10.12 -14.75
CA SER A 271 22.58 -9.66 -15.64
C SER A 271 23.65 -10.72 -15.81
N MET A 272 24.29 -10.73 -16.97
CA MET A 272 25.38 -11.67 -17.29
C MET A 272 26.61 -10.83 -17.60
N LYS A 273 27.71 -11.12 -16.92
CA LYS A 273 28.96 -10.36 -17.08
C LYS A 273 30.13 -11.34 -17.04
N ASP A 274 30.93 -11.36 -18.09
CA ASP A 274 32.13 -12.21 -18.16
C ASP A 274 31.83 -13.68 -17.81
N ASN A 275 32.45 -14.22 -16.77
CA ASN A 275 32.28 -15.60 -16.29
C ASN A 275 31.26 -15.74 -15.15
N GLN A 276 30.34 -14.78 -15.00
CA GLN A 276 29.34 -14.82 -13.93
C GLN A 276 27.92 -14.47 -14.38
N ILE A 277 26.95 -15.11 -13.75
CA ILE A 277 25.52 -14.78 -13.80
C ILE A 277 25.17 -14.07 -12.50
N ILE A 278 24.48 -12.94 -12.59
CA ILE A 278 24.20 -12.06 -11.45
C ILE A 278 22.70 -11.90 -11.30
N PHE A 279 22.18 -12.27 -10.13
CA PHE A 279 20.80 -12.00 -9.71
C PHE A 279 20.79 -10.87 -8.70
N ARG A 280 19.87 -9.92 -8.86
CA ARG A 280 19.66 -8.82 -7.92
C ARG A 280 18.21 -8.82 -7.47
N LEU A 281 17.98 -8.97 -6.17
CA LEU A 281 16.65 -8.93 -5.55
C LEU A 281 16.50 -7.64 -4.76
N GLY A 282 15.37 -6.95 -4.95
CA GLY A 282 15.09 -5.67 -4.29
C GLY A 282 14.86 -5.80 -2.80
N TRP A 283 15.11 -4.72 -2.05
CA TRP A 283 14.76 -4.66 -0.64
C TRP A 283 13.23 -4.64 -0.44
N PRO A 284 12.71 -5.36 0.56
CA PRO A 284 11.29 -5.33 0.88
C PRO A 284 10.86 -3.95 1.41
N SER A 285 9.56 -3.65 1.37
CA SER A 285 8.94 -2.54 2.09
C SER A 285 8.06 -3.05 3.24
N LEU A 286 7.57 -2.15 4.08
CA LEU A 286 6.68 -2.52 5.18
C LEU A 286 5.34 -3.09 4.70
N GLU A 287 4.80 -2.57 3.60
CA GLU A 287 3.58 -3.05 2.93
C GLU A 287 3.83 -4.13 1.86
N GLY A 288 5.09 -4.40 1.52
CA GLY A 288 5.49 -5.42 0.54
C GLY A 288 6.41 -4.86 -0.55
N GLU A 289 5.86 -4.49 -1.71
CA GLU A 289 6.67 -3.97 -2.82
C GLU A 289 7.21 -2.56 -2.56
N SER A 290 8.49 -2.36 -2.85
CA SER A 290 9.12 -1.04 -2.83
C SER A 290 8.95 -0.35 -4.19
N LEU A 291 8.38 0.85 -4.19
CA LEU A 291 8.16 1.65 -5.41
C LEU A 291 9.27 2.68 -5.66
N ALA A 292 10.20 2.86 -4.71
CA ALA A 292 11.16 3.95 -4.74
C ALA A 292 12.52 3.51 -5.26
N ARG A 293 13.15 4.36 -6.09
CA ARG A 293 14.60 4.27 -6.35
C ARG A 293 15.31 4.70 -5.06
N PRO A 294 16.04 3.82 -4.36
CA PRO A 294 16.69 4.19 -3.11
C PRO A 294 17.70 5.30 -3.36
N SER A 295 17.71 6.32 -2.50
CA SER A 295 18.84 7.25 -2.40
C SER A 295 20.10 6.49 -1.98
N SER A 296 21.27 7.12 -2.15
CA SER A 296 22.55 6.58 -1.71
C SER A 296 22.76 6.58 -0.20
N THR A 297 21.74 6.92 0.60
CA THR A 297 21.84 7.12 2.05
C THR A 297 20.95 6.14 2.81
N LEU A 298 21.58 5.27 3.59
CA LEU A 298 20.89 4.40 4.55
C LEU A 298 20.57 5.22 5.81
N THR A 299 19.31 5.24 6.22
CA THR A 299 18.90 5.83 7.50
C THR A 299 18.57 4.73 8.49
N TYR A 300 19.39 4.60 9.52
CA TYR A 300 19.24 3.62 10.58
C TYR A 300 18.44 4.21 11.74
N ILE A 301 17.30 3.58 12.08
CA ILE A 301 16.42 4.07 13.14
C ILE A 301 16.73 3.30 14.44
N GLY A 302 17.27 4.02 15.44
CA GLY A 302 17.70 3.45 16.73
C GLY A 302 17.00 4.05 17.95
N GLY A 303 17.20 3.47 19.13
CA GLY A 303 16.76 4.01 20.42
C GLY A 303 17.68 5.10 20.98
N GLU A 304 17.24 5.85 22.00
CA GLU A 304 18.04 6.94 22.61
C GLU A 304 19.38 6.48 23.21
N GLN A 305 19.50 5.21 23.61
CA GLN A 305 20.71 4.62 24.17
C GLN A 305 21.62 3.96 23.12
N GLU A 306 21.21 3.93 21.85
CA GLU A 306 21.92 3.22 20.79
C GLU A 306 22.78 4.20 19.99
N SER A 307 24.06 4.31 20.37
CA SER A 307 25.02 5.19 19.68
C SER A 307 25.74 4.54 18.51
N GLU A 308 25.61 3.22 18.30
CA GLU A 308 26.38 2.49 17.30
C GLU A 308 25.49 1.82 16.24
N VAL A 309 25.81 2.10 14.98
CA VAL A 309 25.29 1.36 13.82
C VAL A 309 25.83 -0.06 13.89
N PRO A 310 25.01 -1.11 13.77
CA PRO A 310 25.52 -2.48 13.74
C PRO A 310 26.60 -2.63 12.65
N PRO A 311 27.70 -3.36 12.90
CA PRO A 311 28.78 -3.54 11.93
C PRO A 311 28.29 -4.02 10.56
N LEU A 312 27.19 -4.78 10.55
CA LEU A 312 26.51 -5.31 9.36
C LEU A 312 26.02 -4.22 8.38
N PHE A 313 25.79 -2.99 8.84
CA PHE A 313 25.41 -1.85 7.98
C PHE A 313 26.61 -1.00 7.54
N SER A 314 27.84 -1.36 7.94
CA SER A 314 29.07 -0.68 7.48
C SER A 314 29.36 -0.89 5.99
N ALA A 315 28.67 -1.84 5.34
CA ALA A 315 28.73 -2.06 3.90
C ALA A 315 28.14 -0.90 3.07
N PHE A 316 27.42 0.04 3.70
CA PHE A 316 26.86 1.21 3.04
C PHE A 316 27.74 2.45 3.24
N ASP A 317 28.01 3.20 2.17
CA ASP A 317 28.91 4.36 2.17
C ASP A 317 28.52 5.45 3.17
N HIS A 318 27.21 5.66 3.38
CA HIS A 318 26.67 6.71 4.24
C HIS A 318 25.49 6.20 5.07
N VAL A 319 25.71 5.99 6.37
CA VAL A 319 24.67 5.63 7.34
C VAL A 319 24.32 6.82 8.22
N ARG A 320 23.08 7.29 8.13
CA ARG A 320 22.51 8.32 9.01
C ARG A 320 21.83 7.64 10.19
N LEU A 321 22.29 7.91 11.40
CA LEU A 321 21.59 7.52 12.63
C LEU A 321 20.43 8.47 12.90
N LEU A 322 19.26 7.92 13.20
CA LEU A 322 18.08 8.66 13.62
C LEU A 322 17.54 8.07 14.91
N SER A 323 17.40 8.90 15.95
CA SER A 323 16.74 8.50 17.19
C SER A 323 15.24 8.33 16.95
N SER A 324 14.69 7.23 17.45
CA SER A 324 13.26 6.91 17.43
C SER A 324 12.44 7.94 18.22
N SER A 325 13.00 8.59 19.24
CA SER A 325 12.34 9.69 19.97
C SER A 325 12.16 10.95 19.12
N SER A 326 12.90 11.09 18.03
CA SER A 326 12.81 12.22 17.10
C SER A 326 11.81 11.98 15.96
N LEU A 327 11.22 10.78 15.86
CA LEU A 327 10.20 10.46 14.87
C LEU A 327 8.84 11.05 15.26
N ASN A 328 8.38 11.97 14.44
CA ASN A 328 7.03 12.53 14.51
C ASN A 328 6.55 12.84 13.09
N LYS A 329 5.25 13.14 12.92
CA LYS A 329 4.67 13.46 11.60
C LYS A 329 5.38 14.58 10.85
N GLN A 330 6.09 15.49 11.52
CA GLN A 330 6.80 16.61 10.89
C GLN A 330 8.19 16.21 10.38
N ASN A 331 8.84 15.25 11.04
CA ASN A 331 10.19 14.79 10.70
C ASN A 331 10.20 13.58 9.74
N LEU A 332 9.07 12.87 9.59
CA LEU A 332 8.94 11.76 8.63
C LEU A 332 9.24 12.20 7.18
N ALA A 333 8.91 13.45 6.82
CA ALA A 333 9.23 13.99 5.49
C ALA A 333 10.74 14.00 5.19
N GLN A 334 11.62 14.03 6.21
CA GLN A 334 13.08 13.99 6.02
C GLN A 334 13.60 12.58 5.65
N LEU A 335 12.75 11.56 5.76
CA LEU A 335 13.05 10.17 5.44
C LEU A 335 12.54 9.78 4.05
N GLU A 336 11.82 10.68 3.36
CA GLU A 336 11.30 10.38 2.04
C GLU A 336 12.46 10.15 1.04
N GLY A 337 12.45 8.99 0.40
CA GLY A 337 13.47 8.58 -0.56
C GLY A 337 14.71 7.91 0.05
N SER A 338 14.82 7.80 1.38
CA SER A 338 15.94 7.08 2.01
C SER A 338 15.71 5.57 2.07
N LEU A 339 16.81 4.82 2.06
CA LEU A 339 16.81 3.40 2.40
C LEU A 339 16.71 3.27 3.93
N LEU A 340 15.73 2.56 4.45
CA LEU A 340 15.53 2.42 5.90
C LEU A 340 16.29 1.20 6.43
N GLY A 341 16.99 1.35 7.55
CA GLY A 341 17.66 0.25 8.24
C GLY A 341 16.94 -0.13 9.53
N TRP A 342 16.71 -1.43 9.74
CA TRP A 342 16.03 -1.96 10.91
C TRP A 342 16.63 -3.29 11.40
N ASP A 343 16.55 -3.54 12.70
CA ASP A 343 16.92 -4.83 13.31
C ASP A 343 15.71 -5.42 14.08
N GLY A 344 15.23 -6.56 13.61
CA GLY A 344 14.03 -7.24 14.08
C GLY A 344 14.12 -7.79 15.51
N ARG A 345 15.34 -7.99 16.04
CA ARG A 345 15.54 -8.39 17.45
C ARG A 345 15.19 -7.27 18.43
N ARG A 346 15.14 -6.01 17.97
CA ARG A 346 15.01 -4.85 18.84
C ARG A 346 13.55 -4.58 19.20
N SER A 347 13.31 -4.44 20.50
CA SER A 347 11.99 -4.16 21.06
C SER A 347 12.07 -3.08 22.14
N SER A 348 11.60 -1.87 21.81
CA SER A 348 11.30 -0.81 22.77
C SER A 348 9.97 -0.16 22.39
N ALA A 349 9.31 0.52 23.34
CA ALA A 349 8.07 1.24 23.06
C ALA A 349 8.26 2.31 21.98
N GLU A 350 9.42 2.99 21.97
CA GLU A 350 9.80 3.99 20.98
C GLU A 350 10.00 3.39 19.58
N LEU A 351 10.63 2.21 19.49
CA LEU A 351 10.79 1.50 18.23
C LEU A 351 9.46 0.90 17.74
N GLN A 352 8.58 0.45 18.63
CA GLN A 352 7.22 0.04 18.24
C GLN A 352 6.42 1.21 17.68
N LEU A 353 6.51 2.39 18.31
CA LEU A 353 5.92 3.61 17.78
C LEU A 353 6.52 3.99 16.42
N ALA A 354 7.85 3.95 16.30
CA ALA A 354 8.54 4.26 15.05
C ALA A 354 8.03 3.35 13.92
N LEU A 355 7.95 2.04 14.17
CA LEU A 355 7.43 1.06 13.21
C LEU A 355 5.97 1.36 12.85
N TYR A 356 5.13 1.67 13.84
CA TYR A 356 3.74 2.07 13.61
C TYR A 356 3.63 3.32 12.72
N LEU A 357 4.38 4.37 13.03
CA LEU A 357 4.41 5.62 12.28
C LEU A 357 4.86 5.41 10.82
N LEU A 358 5.87 4.57 10.61
CA LEU A 358 6.39 4.25 9.27
C LEU A 358 5.37 3.42 8.47
N ALA A 359 4.77 2.41 9.08
CA ALA A 359 3.78 1.55 8.44
C ALA A 359 2.51 2.31 8.02
N HIS A 360 2.13 3.36 8.75
CA HIS A 360 0.95 4.17 8.44
C HIS A 360 1.27 5.45 7.63
N HIS A 361 2.51 5.63 7.19
CA HIS A 361 2.90 6.77 6.38
C HIS A 361 2.82 6.44 4.87
N PRO A 362 2.05 7.17 4.05
CA PRO A 362 1.74 6.78 2.66
C PRO A 362 2.94 6.53 1.75
N LEU A 363 4.06 7.21 2.00
CA LEU A 363 5.29 7.08 1.21
C LEU A 363 6.35 6.19 1.87
N LEU A 364 6.38 6.12 3.20
CA LEU A 364 7.43 5.38 3.92
C LEU A 364 7.05 3.93 4.16
N SER A 365 5.76 3.61 4.18
CA SER A 365 5.29 2.22 4.21
C SER A 365 5.75 1.43 2.98
N LYS A 366 5.99 2.13 1.86
CA LYS A 366 6.48 1.60 0.58
C LYS A 366 7.95 1.89 0.31
N ALA A 367 8.67 2.45 1.27
CA ALA A 367 10.10 2.70 1.15
C ALA A 367 10.88 1.38 1.28
N PRO A 368 12.02 1.22 0.57
CA PRO A 368 12.85 0.04 0.71
C PRO A 368 13.46 0.00 2.12
N MET A 369 13.46 -1.18 2.72
CA MET A 369 13.94 -1.41 4.07
C MET A 369 14.92 -2.59 4.13
N VAL A 370 16.13 -2.33 4.59
CA VAL A 370 17.12 -3.35 4.94
C VAL A 370 16.83 -3.77 6.37
N CYS A 371 16.30 -4.98 6.52
CA CYS A 371 15.94 -5.52 7.83
C CYS A 371 16.66 -6.82 8.11
N TYR A 372 17.31 -6.92 9.27
CA TYR A 372 17.88 -8.17 9.78
C TYR A 372 16.94 -8.80 10.80
N HIS A 373 17.00 -10.13 10.93
CA HIS A 373 16.31 -10.89 11.98
C HIS A 373 14.78 -10.72 12.06
N ALA A 374 14.12 -10.39 10.96
CA ALA A 374 12.66 -10.44 10.90
C ALA A 374 12.21 -11.91 10.78
N PRO A 375 11.17 -12.36 11.53
CA PRO A 375 10.64 -13.71 11.38
C PRO A 375 10.19 -14.02 9.95
N PRO A 376 10.54 -15.19 9.39
CA PRO A 376 10.10 -15.58 8.06
C PRO A 376 8.63 -16.05 8.06
N GLY A 377 8.03 -16.18 6.87
CA GLY A 377 6.70 -16.78 6.66
C GLY A 377 5.53 -15.81 6.64
N TYR A 378 5.78 -14.51 6.77
CA TYR A 378 4.73 -13.48 6.75
C TYR A 378 4.62 -12.82 5.37
N GLU A 379 3.42 -12.37 4.99
CA GLU A 379 3.19 -11.70 3.70
C GLU A 379 3.86 -10.33 3.59
N SER A 380 4.10 -9.65 4.72
CA SER A 380 4.69 -8.30 4.74
C SER A 380 5.72 -8.15 5.83
N LEU A 381 6.66 -7.22 5.64
CA LEU A 381 7.68 -6.93 6.64
C LEU A 381 7.07 -6.28 7.90
N ALA A 382 6.01 -5.48 7.75
CA ALA A 382 5.27 -4.94 8.89
C ALA A 382 4.68 -6.07 9.76
N SER A 383 3.97 -7.04 9.16
CA SER A 383 3.37 -8.16 9.91
C SER A 383 4.44 -9.05 10.55
N SER A 384 5.56 -9.29 9.86
CA SER A 384 6.73 -9.99 10.43
C SER A 384 7.31 -9.29 11.67
N LEU A 385 7.48 -7.97 11.62
CA LEU A 385 8.09 -7.20 12.72
C LEU A 385 7.14 -6.89 13.88
N VAL A 386 5.82 -6.95 13.63
CA VAL A 386 4.79 -6.85 14.69
C VAL A 386 4.64 -8.21 15.39
N SER A 387 4.52 -9.30 14.63
CA SER A 387 4.37 -10.66 15.17
C SER A 387 5.57 -11.15 15.99
N SER A 388 6.79 -10.72 15.62
CA SER A 388 8.00 -10.98 16.42
C SER A 388 7.92 -10.46 17.86
N LYS A 389 6.99 -9.53 18.11
CA LYS A 389 6.75 -8.88 19.42
C LYS A 389 5.49 -9.38 20.12
N SER A 390 4.72 -10.25 19.47
CA SER A 390 3.51 -10.90 20.00
C SER A 390 3.80 -12.23 20.73
N GLY A 391 5.06 -12.69 20.68
CA GLY A 391 5.47 -14.05 21.07
C GLY A 391 5.62 -14.35 22.57
N ASN A 392 5.33 -13.42 23.47
CA ASN A 392 5.23 -13.77 24.90
C ASN A 392 3.76 -13.97 25.27
N GLN A 393 3.28 -15.22 25.22
CA GLN A 393 1.96 -15.60 25.76
C GLN A 393 1.82 -15.35 27.29
N GLU A 394 2.88 -14.94 27.99
CA GLU A 394 2.84 -14.42 29.37
C GLU A 394 2.46 -12.93 29.46
N ASP A 395 2.43 -12.22 28.32
CA ASP A 395 2.11 -10.80 28.19
C ASP A 395 0.61 -10.64 28.00
N GLY A 396 -0.07 -10.35 29.11
CA GLY A 396 -1.52 -10.19 29.21
C GLY A 396 -2.23 -9.34 28.13
N VAL A 397 -3.56 -9.43 28.10
CA VAL A 397 -4.43 -8.92 27.04
C VAL A 397 -4.71 -7.42 27.10
N LEU A 398 -4.93 -6.80 25.93
CA LEU A 398 -5.58 -5.48 25.79
C LEU A 398 -7.09 -5.70 25.75
N VAL A 399 -7.83 -5.07 26.65
CA VAL A 399 -9.29 -5.17 26.68
C VAL A 399 -9.89 -3.89 26.11
N LEU A 400 -10.81 -4.04 25.15
CA LEU A 400 -11.59 -2.95 24.59
C LEU A 400 -13.07 -3.15 24.96
N MET A 401 -13.66 -2.15 25.59
CA MET A 401 -15.04 -2.19 26.06
C MET A 401 -15.88 -1.07 25.42
N GLY A 402 -17.08 -1.41 24.97
CA GLY A 402 -18.04 -0.46 24.39
C GLY A 402 -17.86 -0.18 22.89
N SER A 403 -18.27 0.99 22.41
CA SER A 403 -18.38 1.28 20.97
C SER A 403 -17.03 1.53 20.26
N LEU A 404 -15.94 1.53 21.03
CA LEU A 404 -14.57 1.72 20.54
C LEU A 404 -13.95 0.45 19.97
N GLY A 405 -14.50 -0.73 20.31
CA GLY A 405 -13.88 -2.03 20.06
C GLY A 405 -13.46 -2.25 18.61
N HIS A 406 -14.37 -2.01 17.66
CA HIS A 406 -14.08 -2.27 16.25
C HIS A 406 -13.15 -1.23 15.60
N SER A 407 -13.27 0.05 15.98
CA SER A 407 -12.48 1.13 15.38
C SER A 407 -11.02 1.08 15.81
N LEU A 408 -10.77 0.84 17.09
CA LEU A 408 -9.42 0.89 17.65
C LEU A 408 -8.63 -0.42 17.44
N ALA A 409 -9.31 -1.57 17.42
CA ALA A 409 -8.67 -2.85 17.13
C ALA A 409 -8.08 -2.89 15.71
N GLY A 410 -8.77 -2.30 14.73
CA GLY A 410 -8.27 -2.16 13.37
C GLY A 410 -7.06 -1.21 13.27
N GLU A 411 -7.12 -0.05 13.95
CA GLU A 411 -6.02 0.93 13.93
C GLU A 411 -4.76 0.45 14.64
N LEU A 412 -4.87 -0.32 15.73
CA LEU A 412 -3.71 -0.78 16.47
C LEU A 412 -2.98 -1.97 15.82
N GLY A 413 -3.57 -2.61 14.80
CA GLY A 413 -2.94 -3.72 14.05
C GLY A 413 -2.55 -4.93 14.91
N MET A 414 -3.09 -5.05 16.12
CA MET A 414 -2.69 -6.00 17.17
C MET A 414 -3.85 -6.95 17.48
N MET A 415 -4.35 -7.70 16.49
CA MET A 415 -5.57 -8.50 16.68
C MET A 415 -5.39 -9.71 17.59
N ASP A 416 -4.19 -10.27 17.70
CA ASP A 416 -3.99 -11.55 18.39
C ASP A 416 -4.07 -11.48 19.93
N ASN A 417 -4.01 -10.28 20.53
CA ASN A 417 -4.07 -10.07 22.00
C ASN A 417 -5.13 -9.03 22.44
N VAL A 418 -6.13 -8.78 21.59
CA VAL A 418 -7.24 -7.85 21.87
C VAL A 418 -8.49 -8.62 22.23
N VAL A 419 -9.02 -8.39 23.43
CA VAL A 419 -10.32 -8.92 23.87
C VAL A 419 -11.35 -7.82 23.77
N LEU A 420 -12.32 -8.00 22.87
CA LEU A 420 -13.54 -7.19 22.83
C LEU A 420 -14.52 -7.80 23.84
N CYS A 421 -14.98 -7.03 24.82
CA CYS A 421 -15.93 -7.52 25.80
C CYS A 421 -17.05 -6.52 26.09
N ALA A 422 -18.22 -7.04 26.46
CA ALA A 422 -19.30 -6.23 26.96
C ALA A 422 -19.06 -5.81 28.43
N ARG A 423 -19.76 -4.77 28.89
CA ARG A 423 -19.70 -4.29 30.28
C ARG A 423 -19.96 -5.39 31.32
N GLN A 424 -20.80 -6.36 30.99
CA GLN A 424 -21.21 -7.44 31.91
C GLN A 424 -20.12 -8.51 32.07
N GLU A 425 -19.25 -8.67 31.07
CA GLU A 425 -18.25 -9.74 30.98
C GLU A 425 -16.89 -9.29 31.54
N ILE A 426 -16.68 -7.98 31.73
CA ILE A 426 -15.38 -7.40 32.08
C ILE A 426 -14.78 -7.96 33.38
N GLU A 427 -15.61 -8.22 34.39
CA GLU A 427 -15.14 -8.76 35.67
C GLU A 427 -14.66 -10.21 35.50
N GLU A 428 -15.33 -11.00 34.65
CA GLU A 428 -14.92 -12.36 34.29
C GLU A 428 -13.63 -12.34 33.45
N VAL A 429 -13.50 -11.40 32.51
CA VAL A 429 -12.27 -11.22 31.72
C VAL A 429 -11.08 -10.90 32.62
N TYR A 430 -11.25 -10.00 33.59
CA TYR A 430 -10.21 -9.66 34.58
C TYR A 430 -9.88 -10.82 35.53
N ALA A 431 -10.83 -11.71 35.80
CA ALA A 431 -10.61 -12.90 36.61
C ALA A 431 -9.84 -14.00 35.86
N ASN A 432 -10.13 -14.17 34.57
CA ASN A 432 -9.58 -15.26 33.75
C ASN A 432 -8.33 -14.87 32.95
N ASN A 433 -8.09 -13.57 32.75
CA ASN A 433 -6.97 -13.07 31.94
C ASN A 433 -6.15 -12.04 32.71
N LYS A 434 -4.84 -12.06 32.51
CA LYS A 434 -3.96 -10.97 32.93
C LYS A 434 -4.23 -9.78 32.01
N VAL A 435 -4.92 -8.74 32.46
CA VAL A 435 -5.18 -7.54 31.64
C VAL A 435 -4.00 -6.57 31.76
N ARG A 436 -3.45 -6.08 30.63
CA ARG A 436 -2.38 -5.07 30.63
C ARG A 436 -2.89 -3.64 30.49
N LEU A 437 -3.97 -3.45 29.75
CA LEU A 437 -4.60 -2.15 29.54
C LEU A 437 -6.08 -2.37 29.24
N LEU A 438 -6.93 -1.52 29.81
CA LEU A 438 -8.35 -1.44 29.45
C LEU A 438 -8.60 -0.10 28.77
N ILE A 439 -9.25 -0.13 27.60
CA ILE A 439 -9.74 1.07 26.92
C ILE A 439 -11.26 0.97 26.81
N SER A 440 -11.96 2.03 27.22
CA SER A 440 -13.42 2.05 27.31
C SER A 440 -13.98 3.42 26.92
N ASP A 441 -15.23 3.47 26.47
CA ASP A 441 -16.02 4.71 26.34
C ASP A 441 -17.15 4.83 27.39
N ILE A 442 -17.25 3.86 28.30
CA ILE A 442 -18.31 3.79 29.30
C ILE A 442 -17.91 4.61 30.54
N PHE A 443 -18.85 5.40 31.04
CA PHE A 443 -18.71 6.07 32.34
C PHE A 443 -19.39 5.26 33.45
N ASP A 444 -18.58 4.62 34.29
CA ASP A 444 -19.03 3.86 35.45
C ASP A 444 -17.93 3.83 36.53
N PRO A 445 -17.84 4.86 37.39
CA PRO A 445 -16.82 4.93 38.44
C PRO A 445 -16.82 3.70 39.36
N ALA A 446 -18.00 3.20 39.73
CA ALA A 446 -18.14 2.06 40.63
C ALA A 446 -17.56 0.77 40.03
N LEU A 447 -17.73 0.55 38.72
CA LEU A 447 -17.09 -0.55 38.02
C LEU A 447 -15.56 -0.41 38.05
N TYR A 448 -15.03 0.76 37.70
CA TYR A 448 -13.58 0.94 37.66
C TYR A 448 -12.94 0.81 39.04
N GLU A 449 -13.62 1.23 40.11
CA GLU A 449 -13.19 0.96 41.48
C GLU A 449 -13.15 -0.54 41.81
N ARG A 450 -14.13 -1.33 41.34
CA ARG A 450 -14.12 -2.79 41.52
C ARG A 450 -12.98 -3.43 40.72
N LEU A 451 -12.81 -3.08 39.45
CA LEU A 451 -11.72 -3.58 38.60
C LEU A 451 -10.35 -3.25 39.19
N ARG A 452 -10.22 -2.08 39.84
CA ARG A 452 -9.01 -1.64 40.53
C ARG A 452 -8.60 -2.52 41.70
N ARG A 453 -9.58 -3.18 42.35
CA ARG A 453 -9.34 -4.16 43.42
C ARG A 453 -8.84 -5.49 42.86
N ILE A 454 -9.13 -5.79 41.60
CA ILE A 454 -8.77 -7.05 40.94
C ILE A 454 -7.38 -6.95 40.30
N SER A 455 -7.11 -5.90 39.52
CA SER A 455 -5.85 -5.76 38.77
C SER A 455 -5.30 -4.34 38.79
N PRO A 456 -3.96 -4.19 38.82
CA PRO A 456 -3.34 -2.90 38.80
C PRO A 456 -3.20 -2.26 37.40
N SER A 457 -3.78 -2.86 36.35
CA SER A 457 -3.62 -2.40 34.96
C SER A 457 -4.13 -0.97 34.72
N PRO A 458 -3.45 -0.15 33.90
CA PRO A 458 -3.96 1.15 33.50
C PRO A 458 -5.34 1.06 32.82
N ILE A 459 -6.16 2.08 33.03
CA ILE A 459 -7.48 2.22 32.42
C ILE A 459 -7.51 3.54 31.65
N VAL A 460 -7.93 3.52 30.39
CA VAL A 460 -8.09 4.71 29.56
C VAL A 460 -9.55 4.83 29.15
N ILE A 461 -10.17 5.97 29.45
CA ILE A 461 -11.56 6.24 29.08
C ILE A 461 -11.62 7.34 28.01
N LEU A 462 -12.23 7.03 26.87
CA LEU A 462 -12.37 7.93 25.72
C LEU A 462 -13.84 8.27 25.48
N ARG A 463 -14.22 9.53 25.66
CA ARG A 463 -15.61 10.00 25.46
C ARG A 463 -15.67 11.26 24.62
N GLU A 464 -16.84 11.59 24.07
CA GLU A 464 -17.00 12.81 23.27
C GLU A 464 -17.03 14.10 24.11
N HIS A 465 -17.49 13.96 25.36
CA HIS A 465 -17.68 15.04 26.31
C HIS A 465 -17.34 14.55 27.71
N TRP A 466 -16.81 15.47 28.52
CA TRP A 466 -16.51 15.27 29.93
C TRP A 466 -17.02 16.47 30.72
N THR A 467 -17.66 16.21 31.85
CA THR A 467 -18.04 17.25 32.81
C THR A 467 -17.02 17.34 33.96
N HIS A 468 -17.01 18.48 34.66
CA HIS A 468 -16.18 18.65 35.85
C HIS A 468 -16.48 17.59 36.92
N GLU A 469 -17.76 17.27 37.17
CA GLU A 469 -18.15 16.28 38.17
C GLU A 469 -17.64 14.88 37.83
N GLU A 470 -17.78 14.45 36.57
CA GLU A 470 -17.26 13.16 36.10
C GLU A 470 -15.73 13.07 36.25
N ALA A 471 -15.01 14.15 35.93
CA ALA A 471 -13.56 14.19 36.07
C ALA A 471 -13.10 14.11 37.53
N GLU A 472 -13.81 14.74 38.47
CA GLU A 472 -13.51 14.64 39.90
C GLU A 472 -13.75 13.23 40.44
N GLN A 473 -14.89 12.62 40.09
CA GLN A 473 -15.20 11.24 40.51
C GLN A 473 -14.12 10.26 40.04
N LEU A 474 -13.65 10.39 38.79
CA LEU A 474 -12.60 9.54 38.23
C LEU A 474 -11.19 9.90 38.70
N SER A 475 -10.97 11.08 39.26
CA SER A 475 -9.67 11.50 39.80
C SER A 475 -9.27 10.71 41.04
N LEU A 476 -10.24 10.15 41.76
CA LEU A 476 -10.01 9.29 42.93
C LEU A 476 -9.52 7.88 42.54
N ILE A 477 -9.72 7.46 41.29
CA ILE A 477 -9.37 6.12 40.82
C ILE A 477 -7.91 6.11 40.34
N PRO A 478 -7.02 5.31 40.97
CA PRO A 478 -5.62 5.25 40.57
C PRO A 478 -5.42 4.71 39.16
N ARG A 479 -4.39 5.21 38.46
CA ARG A 479 -3.95 4.73 37.14
C ARG A 479 -5.06 4.74 36.07
N LEU A 480 -6.01 5.66 36.22
CA LEU A 480 -7.07 5.92 35.26
C LEU A 480 -6.78 7.23 34.53
N ILE A 481 -6.79 7.17 33.20
CA ILE A 481 -6.60 8.29 32.29
C ILE A 481 -7.93 8.55 31.59
N ILE A 482 -8.31 9.81 31.44
CA ILE A 482 -9.43 10.20 30.58
C ILE A 482 -8.91 10.98 29.38
N ALA A 483 -9.58 10.88 28.25
CA ALA A 483 -9.38 11.78 27.12
C ALA A 483 -10.66 11.88 26.28
N HIS A 484 -10.69 12.84 25.36
CA HIS A 484 -11.76 12.96 24.39
C HIS A 484 -11.52 12.02 23.21
N ARG A 485 -12.57 11.44 22.62
CA ARG A 485 -12.49 10.43 21.55
C ARG A 485 -11.67 10.88 20.32
N PHE A 486 -11.64 12.18 20.02
CA PHE A 486 -10.88 12.72 18.87
C PHE A 486 -9.37 12.42 18.91
N VAL A 487 -8.80 12.10 20.09
CA VAL A 487 -7.37 11.80 20.18
C VAL A 487 -6.98 10.47 19.54
N MET A 488 -7.92 9.59 19.24
CA MET A 488 -7.61 8.31 18.57
C MET A 488 -6.97 8.52 17.20
N GLU A 489 -7.35 9.58 16.48
CA GLU A 489 -6.73 9.96 15.21
C GLU A 489 -5.26 10.46 15.36
N SER A 490 -4.77 10.60 16.59
CA SER A 490 -3.45 11.11 16.90
C SER A 490 -2.45 9.97 17.03
N SER A 491 -1.44 9.96 16.16
CA SER A 491 -0.36 8.98 16.25
C SER A 491 0.43 9.09 17.56
N GLU A 492 0.56 10.30 18.13
CA GLU A 492 1.18 10.54 19.42
C GLU A 492 0.36 9.98 20.60
N PHE A 493 -0.97 9.93 20.46
CA PHE A 493 -1.82 9.29 21.46
C PHE A 493 -1.76 7.76 21.32
N LEU A 494 -1.79 7.23 20.09
CA LEU A 494 -1.58 5.80 19.84
C LEU A 494 -0.21 5.35 20.33
N ALA A 495 0.83 6.17 20.19
CA ALA A 495 2.12 5.98 20.83
C ALA A 495 1.99 5.80 22.33
N ARG A 496 1.24 6.70 22.96
CA ARG A 496 1.02 6.69 24.39
C ARG A 496 0.30 5.41 24.84
N ILE A 497 -0.67 4.93 24.06
CA ILE A 497 -1.34 3.64 24.29
C ILE A 497 -0.33 2.48 24.24
N VAL A 498 0.57 2.46 23.26
CA VAL A 498 1.63 1.43 23.18
C VAL A 498 2.58 1.51 24.39
N THR A 499 3.02 2.70 24.80
CA THR A 499 3.84 2.89 26.02
C THR A 499 3.10 2.40 27.28
N LEU A 500 1.78 2.61 27.36
CA LEU A 500 0.96 2.14 28.47
C LEU A 500 0.85 0.60 28.49
N LEU A 501 0.77 -0.04 27.33
CA LEU A 501 0.77 -1.50 27.23
C LEU A 501 2.09 -2.10 27.72
N THR A 502 3.22 -1.51 27.33
CA THR A 502 4.56 -2.05 27.62
C THR A 502 5.02 -1.73 29.04
N HIS A 503 5.06 -0.45 29.41
CA HIS A 503 5.66 0.02 30.67
C HIS A 503 4.63 0.29 31.77
N GLN A 504 3.34 0.38 31.42
CA GLN A 504 2.24 0.71 32.33
C GLN A 504 2.46 1.97 33.18
N GLU A 505 3.35 2.87 32.76
CA GLU A 505 3.68 4.07 33.51
C GLU A 505 2.52 5.06 33.42
N VAL A 506 1.89 5.36 34.56
CA VAL A 506 0.81 6.35 34.67
C VAL A 506 1.21 7.36 35.74
N LEU A 507 0.75 8.60 35.59
CA LEU A 507 0.98 9.61 36.61
C LEU A 507 0.34 9.21 37.95
N PRO A 508 0.92 9.67 39.08
CA PRO A 508 0.28 9.54 40.38
C PRO A 508 -1.13 10.16 40.37
N PRO A 509 -2.10 9.64 41.16
CA PRO A 509 -3.51 10.05 41.08
C PRO A 509 -3.71 11.57 41.21
N LEU A 510 -3.05 12.20 42.18
CA LEU A 510 -3.15 13.65 42.41
C LEU A 510 -2.60 14.47 41.23
N THR A 511 -1.51 14.02 40.63
CA THR A 511 -0.95 14.69 39.44
C THR A 511 -1.84 14.47 38.23
N GLY A 512 -2.38 13.26 38.07
CA GLY A 512 -3.29 12.95 36.98
C GLY A 512 -4.61 13.71 37.07
N ALA A 513 -5.11 13.96 38.27
CA ALA A 513 -6.30 14.80 38.49
C ALA A 513 -6.16 16.20 37.87
N LEU A 514 -4.96 16.80 37.93
CA LEU A 514 -4.67 18.09 37.29
C LEU A 514 -4.83 18.02 35.77
N VAL A 515 -4.37 16.91 35.15
CA VAL A 515 -4.53 16.69 33.71
C VAL A 515 -6.00 16.45 33.36
N LYS A 516 -6.76 15.69 34.17
CA LYS A 516 -8.20 15.49 33.96
C LYS A 516 -8.96 16.82 33.96
N ARG A 517 -8.68 17.69 34.94
CA ARG A 517 -9.26 19.06 35.00
C ARG A 517 -8.87 19.89 33.78
N ALA A 518 -7.61 19.85 33.37
CA ALA A 518 -7.16 20.54 32.16
C ALA A 518 -7.88 20.02 30.91
N ILE A 519 -8.13 18.72 30.80
CA ILE A 519 -8.87 18.12 29.67
C ILE A 519 -10.31 18.65 29.62
N VAL A 520 -11.01 18.70 30.76
CA VAL A 520 -12.36 19.27 30.85
C VAL A 520 -12.35 20.73 30.42
N TYR A 521 -11.46 21.54 31.01
CA TYR A 521 -11.34 22.96 30.69
C TYR A 521 -11.07 23.22 29.20
N LEU A 522 -10.16 22.45 28.59
CA LEU A 522 -9.88 22.54 27.16
C LEU A 522 -11.08 22.14 26.29
N GLY A 523 -11.89 21.18 26.75
CA GLY A 523 -13.10 20.75 26.08
C GLY A 523 -14.20 21.82 26.10
N GLU A 524 -14.44 22.41 27.28
CA GLU A 524 -15.47 23.42 27.51
C GLU A 524 -15.16 24.76 26.85
N HIS A 525 -13.88 25.12 26.74
CA HIS A 525 -13.46 26.43 26.21
C HIS A 525 -12.86 26.34 24.80
N ALA A 526 -13.02 25.20 24.12
CA ALA A 526 -12.40 24.95 22.82
C ALA A 526 -12.68 26.04 21.78
N THR A 527 -13.88 26.63 21.77
CA THR A 527 -14.30 27.66 20.82
C THR A 527 -13.96 29.10 21.26
N ALA A 528 -13.53 29.28 22.51
CA ALA A 528 -13.15 30.58 23.07
C ALA A 528 -11.64 30.84 22.91
N PRO A 529 -11.18 32.11 22.96
CA PRO A 529 -9.77 32.42 23.08
C PRO A 529 -9.26 31.97 24.47
N ILE A 530 -8.26 31.09 24.48
CA ILE A 530 -7.61 30.59 25.70
C ILE A 530 -6.12 30.93 25.66
N SER A 531 -5.58 31.46 26.75
CA SER A 531 -4.14 31.61 26.95
C SER A 531 -3.55 30.46 27.79
N ARG A 532 -2.23 30.25 27.69
CA ARG A 532 -1.54 29.19 28.46
C ARG A 532 -1.66 29.44 29.97
N TRP A 533 -1.53 30.71 30.36
CA TRP A 533 -1.69 31.17 31.74
C TRP A 533 -3.08 30.84 32.29
N GLN A 534 -4.16 31.14 31.55
CA GLN A 534 -5.53 30.84 31.99
C GLN A 534 -5.74 29.33 32.24
N LEU A 535 -5.24 28.49 31.34
CA LEU A 535 -5.33 27.04 31.51
C LEU A 535 -4.57 26.58 32.76
N ALA A 536 -3.36 27.09 32.98
CA ALA A 536 -2.52 26.72 34.11
C ALA A 536 -3.10 27.21 35.45
N GLU A 537 -3.66 28.43 35.46
CA GLU A 537 -4.38 29.00 36.60
C GLU A 537 -5.63 28.19 36.94
N ALA A 538 -6.41 27.76 35.93
CA ALA A 538 -7.61 26.95 36.14
C ALA A 538 -7.34 25.61 36.86
N VAL A 539 -6.10 25.10 36.78
CA VAL A 539 -5.66 23.89 37.49
C VAL A 539 -4.64 24.17 38.60
N ASN A 540 -4.40 25.43 38.95
CA ASN A 540 -3.51 25.89 40.02
C ASN A 540 -2.05 25.37 39.91
N VAL A 541 -1.46 25.39 38.70
CA VAL A 541 -0.04 25.06 38.51
C VAL A 541 0.65 26.03 37.54
N SER A 542 1.97 25.93 37.42
CA SER A 542 2.71 26.68 36.39
C SER A 542 2.48 26.09 34.99
N GLU A 543 2.61 26.94 33.96
CA GLU A 543 2.42 26.53 32.56
C GLU A 543 3.37 25.39 32.12
N ASP A 544 4.63 25.48 32.54
CA ASP A 544 5.66 24.50 32.18
C ASP A 544 5.41 23.16 32.86
N TYR A 545 5.02 23.21 34.15
CA TYR A 545 4.66 22.00 34.88
C TYR A 545 3.44 21.33 34.24
N LEU A 546 2.39 22.09 33.93
CA LEU A 546 1.20 21.56 33.26
C LEU A 546 1.55 20.93 31.91
N THR A 547 2.34 21.63 31.09
CA THR A 547 2.76 21.14 29.77
C THR A 547 3.48 19.79 29.90
N ARG A 548 4.36 19.66 30.90
CA ARG A 548 5.14 18.43 31.15
C ARG A 548 4.24 17.28 31.58
N ILE A 549 3.37 17.48 32.58
CA ILE A 549 2.51 16.40 33.08
C ILE A 549 1.45 15.99 32.06
N PHE A 550 0.89 16.95 31.31
CA PHE A 550 -0.10 16.66 30.28
C PHE A 550 0.51 15.81 29.15
N ARG A 551 1.72 16.17 28.69
CA ARG A 551 2.47 15.36 27.71
C ARG A 551 2.77 13.96 28.24
N LYS A 552 3.18 13.86 29.51
CA LYS A 552 3.49 12.57 30.12
C LYS A 552 2.27 11.65 30.22
N GLU A 553 1.09 12.21 30.49
CA GLU A 553 -0.13 11.40 30.63
C GLU A 553 -0.79 11.07 29.29
N ILE A 554 -0.90 12.06 28.40
CA ILE A 554 -1.69 11.97 27.15
C ILE A 554 -0.80 11.75 25.90
N GLY A 555 0.49 12.06 25.95
CA GLY A 555 1.39 12.04 24.78
C GLY A 555 1.31 13.32 23.92
N LEU A 556 0.42 14.25 24.25
CA LEU A 556 0.21 15.50 23.52
C LEU A 556 0.52 16.73 24.37
N SER A 557 0.88 17.86 23.76
CA SER A 557 0.84 19.13 24.49
C SER A 557 -0.60 19.62 24.67
N PRO A 558 -0.89 20.45 25.70
CA PRO A 558 -2.23 21.03 25.86
C PRO A 558 -2.72 21.79 24.62
N TRP A 559 -1.83 22.48 23.91
CA TRP A 559 -2.18 23.22 22.69
C TRP A 559 -2.37 22.35 21.46
N ASP A 560 -1.61 21.27 21.32
CA ASP A 560 -1.89 20.28 20.27
C ASP A 560 -3.24 19.61 20.51
N TYR A 561 -3.56 19.31 21.78
CA TYR A 561 -4.85 18.77 22.20
C TYR A 561 -6.01 19.72 21.87
N LEU A 562 -5.88 21.00 22.26
CA LEU A 562 -6.86 22.04 21.96
C LEU A 562 -7.09 22.18 20.45
N ASN A 563 -6.01 22.32 19.67
CA ASN A 563 -6.11 22.46 18.23
C ASN A 563 -6.78 21.24 17.59
N ARG A 564 -6.47 20.02 18.04
CA ARG A 564 -7.15 18.80 17.58
C ARG A 564 -8.64 18.81 17.93
N ARG A 565 -9.04 19.26 19.13
CA ARG A 565 -10.46 19.44 19.47
C ARG A 565 -11.13 20.44 18.53
N ARG A 566 -10.50 21.59 18.26
CA ARG A 566 -11.04 22.61 17.35
C ARG A 566 -11.18 22.08 15.92
N ILE A 567 -10.18 21.36 15.41
CA ILE A 567 -10.25 20.71 14.09
C ILE A 567 -11.31 19.62 14.04
N HIS A 568 -11.50 18.85 15.12
CA HIS A 568 -12.57 17.87 15.20
C HIS A 568 -13.95 18.55 15.11
N LEU A 569 -14.18 19.61 15.88
CA LEU A 569 -15.40 20.43 15.77
C LEU A 569 -15.59 21.01 14.36
N ALA A 570 -14.51 21.53 13.77
CA ALA A 570 -14.53 22.09 12.41
C ALA A 570 -14.89 21.03 11.38
N THR A 571 -14.37 19.81 11.53
CA THR A 571 -14.68 18.69 10.63
C THR A 571 -16.17 18.36 10.69
N ASN A 572 -16.78 18.37 11.88
CA ASN A 572 -18.21 18.13 12.02
C ASN A 572 -19.04 19.26 11.39
N LEU A 573 -18.68 20.53 11.63
CA LEU A 573 -19.33 21.67 11.00
C LEU A 573 -19.21 21.65 9.47
N LEU A 574 -18.04 21.29 8.93
CA LEU A 574 -17.84 21.21 7.48
C LEU A 574 -18.70 20.14 6.81
N LYS A 575 -19.04 19.06 7.52
CA LYS A 575 -19.91 17.99 7.03
C LYS A 575 -21.39 18.31 7.18
N GLN A 576 -21.76 19.09 8.19
CA GLN A 576 -23.14 19.32 8.57
C GLN A 576 -23.71 20.68 8.12
N SER A 577 -22.86 21.58 7.61
CA SER A 577 -23.26 22.96 7.29
C SER A 577 -22.67 23.47 5.98
N THR A 578 -23.27 24.55 5.47
CA THR A 578 -22.81 25.28 4.28
C THR A 578 -21.91 26.47 4.60
N LEU A 579 -21.57 26.68 5.88
CA LEU A 579 -20.75 27.80 6.37
C LEU A 579 -19.46 27.94 5.56
N THR A 580 -18.99 29.16 5.34
CA THR A 580 -17.69 29.41 4.70
C THR A 580 -16.54 28.89 5.57
N ILE A 581 -15.37 28.66 4.96
CA ILE A 581 -14.18 28.22 5.71
C ILE A 581 -13.78 29.23 6.80
N ASN A 582 -13.98 30.53 6.55
CA ASN A 582 -13.73 31.58 7.52
C ASN A 582 -14.69 31.49 8.73
N GLU A 583 -16.00 31.33 8.47
CA GLU A 583 -16.99 31.17 9.52
C GLU A 583 -16.73 29.91 10.37
N VAL A 584 -16.37 28.78 9.74
CA VAL A 584 -16.01 27.57 10.48
C VAL A 584 -14.75 27.79 11.34
N ALA A 585 -13.73 28.45 10.81
CA ALA A 585 -12.53 28.78 11.58
C ALA A 585 -12.88 29.62 12.81
N SER A 586 -13.67 30.68 12.63
CA SER A 586 -14.11 31.58 13.69
C SER A 586 -14.94 30.86 14.75
N GLN A 587 -15.96 30.07 14.35
CA GLN A 587 -16.82 29.34 15.28
C GLN A 587 -16.09 28.24 16.07
N THR A 588 -14.95 27.77 15.58
CA THR A 588 -14.13 26.76 16.26
C THR A 588 -12.96 27.34 17.04
N GLY A 589 -12.93 28.66 17.23
CA GLY A 589 -11.95 29.33 18.09
C GLY A 589 -10.63 29.68 17.41
N PHE A 590 -10.54 29.61 16.08
CA PHE A 590 -9.41 30.15 15.33
C PHE A 590 -9.66 31.61 14.97
N GLN A 591 -8.69 32.47 15.27
CA GLN A 591 -8.77 33.91 14.94
C GLN A 591 -8.37 34.21 13.49
N ASP A 592 -7.56 33.34 12.88
CA ASP A 592 -7.01 33.52 11.55
C ASP A 592 -7.31 32.30 10.66
N GLN A 593 -7.98 32.54 9.53
CA GLN A 593 -8.33 31.51 8.56
C GLN A 593 -7.07 30.84 7.97
N ALA A 594 -5.99 31.58 7.74
CA ALA A 594 -4.78 31.02 7.16
C ALA A 594 -4.09 30.04 8.13
N TYR A 595 -4.05 30.39 9.43
CA TYR A 595 -3.59 29.51 10.49
C TYR A 595 -4.49 28.28 10.63
N PHE A 596 -5.82 28.45 10.63
CA PHE A 596 -6.77 27.34 10.63
C PHE A 596 -6.48 26.35 9.49
N CYS A 597 -6.37 26.82 8.25
CA CYS A 597 -6.09 25.97 7.09
C CYS A 597 -4.77 25.21 7.22
N ARG A 598 -3.71 25.86 7.74
CA ARG A 598 -2.42 25.21 8.02
C ARG A 598 -2.55 24.10 9.06
N VAL A 599 -3.21 24.38 10.19
CA VAL A 599 -3.43 23.43 11.28
C VAL A 599 -4.32 22.27 10.84
N PHE A 600 -5.40 22.56 10.10
CA PHE A 600 -6.30 21.56 9.56
C PHE A 600 -5.55 20.59 8.64
N ARG A 601 -4.76 21.12 7.69
CA ARG A 601 -3.96 20.28 6.77
C ARG A 601 -2.90 19.47 7.52
N LYS A 602 -2.27 20.04 8.54
CA LYS A 602 -1.31 19.31 9.40
C LYS A 602 -1.97 18.12 10.10
N ILE A 603 -3.19 18.29 10.63
CA ILE A 603 -3.88 17.26 11.42
C ILE A 603 -4.58 16.23 10.53
N LYS A 604 -5.32 16.66 9.51
CA LYS A 604 -6.15 15.80 8.64
C LYS A 604 -5.45 15.34 7.36
N GLY A 605 -4.26 15.85 7.04
CA GLY A 605 -3.52 15.54 5.82
C GLY A 605 -4.08 16.19 4.53
N MET A 606 -5.23 16.86 4.61
CA MET A 606 -5.92 17.46 3.48
C MET A 606 -6.49 18.84 3.80
N ALA A 607 -6.84 19.61 2.77
CA ALA A 607 -7.44 20.93 2.94
C ALA A 607 -8.90 20.84 3.44
N PRO A 608 -9.38 21.81 4.24
CA PRO A 608 -10.78 21.86 4.71
C PRO A 608 -11.82 21.73 3.60
N THR A 609 -11.55 22.31 2.42
CA THR A 609 -12.45 22.27 1.26
C THR A 609 -12.64 20.86 0.70
N LYS A 610 -11.61 20.02 0.75
CA LYS A 610 -11.69 18.63 0.27
C LYS A 610 -12.59 17.77 1.15
N VAL A 611 -12.62 18.02 2.45
CA VAL A 611 -13.50 17.31 3.40
C VAL A 611 -14.98 17.59 3.12
N ARG A 612 -15.30 18.77 2.59
CA ARG A 612 -16.66 19.11 2.18
C ARG A 612 -17.11 18.33 0.94
N SER A 613 -16.22 18.19 -0.05
CA SER A 613 -16.51 17.50 -1.31
C SER A 613 -16.53 15.97 -1.22
N SER A 614 -16.03 15.39 -0.13
CA SER A 614 -16.02 13.94 0.09
C SER A 614 -17.33 13.40 0.70
N THR A 615 -18.33 14.25 0.88
CA THR A 615 -19.68 13.86 1.33
C THR A 615 -20.49 13.52 0.07
N PRO A 616 -21.01 12.29 -0.08
CA PRO A 616 -21.87 11.93 -1.22
C PRO A 616 -23.16 12.73 -1.27
#